data_AF-A0A151TE24-F1
#
_entry.id   AF-A0A151TE24-F1
#
_cell.length_a   1.000
_cell.length_b   1.000
_cell.length_c   1.000
_cell.angle_alpha   90.00
_cell.angle_beta   90.00
_cell.angle_gamma   90.00
#
_symmetry.space_group_name_H-M   'P 1'
#
loop_
_entity.id
_entity.type
_entity.pdbx_description
1 polymer ?
#
loop_
_entity_poly.entity_id
_entity_poly.type
_entity_poly.pdbx_seq_one_letter_code
_entity_poly.pdbx_strand_id
1 'polypeptide(L)' 'MLVGEAEHWWRGTYQMLAARGVTIDWECFWTVFMEKYFSESVRHAKEAEFMRLHQGGMTVSEYAMKFEHLARFYS' A
#
# COMPACT_ATOMS: atom_id res chain seq x y z
N MET A 1 12.46 9.33 -1.31
CA MET A 1 11.96 10.40 -2.21
C MET A 1 10.95 9.78 -3.15
N LEU A 2 9.79 10.43 -3.35
CA LEU A 2 8.82 10.03 -4.37
C LEU A 2 9.39 10.36 -5.76
N VAL A 3 9.07 9.54 -6.75
CA VAL A 3 9.53 9.71 -8.14
C VAL A 3 8.39 9.45 -9.11
N GLY A 4 8.44 10.09 -10.28
CA GLY A 4 7.48 9.87 -11.35
C GLY A 4 6.05 10.27 -10.98
N GLU A 5 5.09 9.37 -11.21
CA GLU A 5 3.66 9.60 -10.96
C GLU A 5 3.37 9.99 -9.50
N ALA A 6 4.06 9.35 -8.55
CA ALA A 6 3.86 9.61 -7.13
C ALA A 6 4.29 11.04 -6.73
N GLU A 7 5.35 11.57 -7.35
CA GLU A 7 5.78 12.95 -7.12
C GLU A 7 4.75 13.94 -7.69
N HIS A 8 4.25 13.69 -8.91
CA HIS A 8 3.24 14.53 -9.54
C HIS A 8 1.94 14.58 -8.74
N TRP A 9 1.45 13.42 -8.31
CA TRP A 9 0.27 13.31 -7.44
C TRP A 9 0.48 14.04 -6.11
N TRP A 10 1.61 13.79 -5.43
CA TRP A 10 1.86 14.39 -4.12
C TRP A 10 1.92 15.91 -4.18
N ARG A 11 2.46 16.49 -5.27
CA ARG A 11 2.48 17.94 -5.49
C ARG A 11 1.07 18.55 -5.51
N GLY A 12 0.13 17.92 -6.22
CA GLY A 12 -1.25 18.39 -6.28
C GLY A 12 -2.00 18.22 -4.96
N THR A 13 -1.84 17.06 -4.32
CA THR A 13 -2.42 16.77 -3.01
C THR A 13 -1.90 17.74 -1.94
N TYR A 14 -0.59 18.02 -1.93
CA TYR A 14 0.04 18.97 -1.02
C TYR A 14 -0.58 20.37 -1.16
N GLN A 15 -0.74 20.86 -2.38
CA GLN A 15 -1.35 22.18 -2.64
C GLN A 15 -2.78 22.24 -2.12
N MET A 16 -3.58 21.18 -2.34
CA MET A 16 -4.95 21.09 -1.84
C MET A 16 -5.00 21.07 -0.31
N LEU A 17 -4.15 20.27 0.35
CA LEU A 17 -4.10 20.17 1.80
C LEU A 17 -3.67 21.50 2.44
N ALA A 18 -2.66 22.15 1.87
CA ALA A 18 -2.20 23.46 2.31
C ALA A 18 -3.30 24.53 2.16
N ALA A 19 -4.02 24.53 1.04
CA ALA A 19 -5.15 25.45 0.82
C ALA A 19 -6.31 25.24 1.80
N ARG A 20 -6.47 24.02 2.33
CA ARG A 20 -7.46 23.68 3.37
C ARG A 20 -6.96 23.98 4.79
N GLY A 21 -5.74 24.50 4.95
CA GLY A 21 -5.14 24.76 6.26
C GLY A 21 -4.78 23.48 7.03
N VAL A 22 -4.67 22.33 6.35
CA VAL A 22 -4.26 21.09 6.98
C VAL A 22 -2.76 21.16 7.28
N THR A 23 -2.37 20.78 8.51
CA THR A 23 -0.96 20.63 8.84
C THR A 23 -0.41 19.39 8.15
N ILE A 24 0.56 19.57 7.26
CA ILE A 24 1.16 18.48 6.49
C ILE A 24 2.40 18.00 7.22
N ASP A 25 2.21 17.10 8.18
CA ASP A 25 3.27 16.36 8.84
C ASP A 25 3.44 14.96 8.21
N TRP A 26 4.32 14.15 8.80
CA TRP A 26 4.59 12.79 8.32
C TRP A 26 3.37 11.88 8.41
N GLU A 27 2.53 12.03 9.45
CA GLU A 27 1.33 11.22 9.66
C GLU A 27 0.25 11.54 8.61
N CYS A 28 0.06 12.83 8.31
CA CYS A 28 -0.82 13.28 7.24
C CYS A 28 -0.37 12.72 5.88
N PHE A 29 0.92 12.86 5.56
CA PHE A 29 1.50 12.27 4.35
C PHE A 29 1.23 10.76 4.28
N TRP A 30 1.57 10.03 5.35
CA TRP A 30 1.44 8.58 5.40
C TRP A 30 0.00 8.11 5.19
N THR A 31 -0.95 8.76 5.87
CA THR A 31 -2.38 8.45 5.77
C THR A 31 -2.88 8.61 4.34
N VAL A 32 -2.63 9.77 3.73
CA VAL A 32 -3.12 10.08 2.38
C VAL A 32 -2.39 9.26 1.31
N PHE A 33 -1.12 8.95 1.54
CA PHE A 33 -0.34 8.06 0.69
C PHE A 33 -0.90 6.63 0.71
N MET A 34 -1.19 6.10 1.90
CA MET A 34 -1.77 4.77 2.06
C MET A 34 -3.18 4.69 1.50
N GLU A 35 -4.01 5.72 1.67
CA GLU A 35 -5.34 5.76 1.07
C GLU A 35 -5.29 5.69 -0.47
N LYS A 36 -4.33 6.39 -1.08
CA LYS A 36 -4.17 6.42 -2.55
C LYS A 36 -3.61 5.13 -3.14
N TYR A 37 -2.57 4.57 -2.52
CA TYR A 37 -1.80 3.45 -3.10
C TYR A 37 -2.09 2.10 -2.44
N PHE A 38 -2.65 2.11 -1.24
CA PHE A 38 -2.96 0.92 -0.44
C PHE A 38 -4.39 1.00 0.10
N SER A 39 -5.33 1.35 -0.79
CA SER A 39 -6.75 1.48 -0.48
C SER A 39 -7.31 0.20 0.15
N GLU A 40 -8.43 0.33 0.85
CA GLU A 40 -9.12 -0.80 1.48
C GLU A 40 -9.43 -1.94 0.48
N SER A 41 -9.72 -1.61 -0.77
CA SER A 41 -9.88 -2.60 -1.85
C SER A 41 -8.60 -3.36 -2.18
N VAL A 42 -7.43 -2.70 -2.20
CA VAL A 42 -6.13 -3.34 -2.41
C VAL A 42 -5.79 -4.21 -1.21
N ARG A 43 -6.06 -3.73 0.01
CA ARG A 43 -5.92 -4.51 1.24
C ARG A 43 -6.77 -5.77 1.19
N HIS A 44 -8.08 -5.66 0.94
CA HIS A 44 -8.97 -6.82 0.82
C HIS A 44 -8.59 -7.78 -0.31
N ALA A 45 -8.07 -7.26 -1.43
CA ALA A 45 -7.56 -8.12 -2.51
C ALA A 45 -6.34 -8.92 -2.06
N LYS A 46 -5.39 -8.29 -1.37
CA LYS A 46 -4.25 -8.97 -0.75
C LYS A 46 -4.67 -9.92 0.35
N GLU A 47 -5.71 -9.57 1.10
CA GLU A 47 -6.23 -10.43 2.14
C GLU A 47 -6.81 -11.71 1.55
N ALA A 48 -7.64 -11.56 0.53
CA ALA A 48 -8.25 -12.66 -0.17
C ALA A 48 -7.23 -13.49 -0.96
N GLU A 49 -6.11 -12.90 -1.42
CA GLU A 49 -4.99 -13.62 -2.02
C GLU A 49 -4.31 -14.52 -0.98
N PHE A 50 -4.07 -14.00 0.22
CA PHE A 50 -3.48 -14.75 1.33
C PHE A 50 -4.41 -15.87 1.83
N MET A 51 -5.70 -15.59 2.03
CA MET A 51 -6.68 -16.60 2.46
C MET A 51 -6.86 -17.74 1.45
N ARG A 52 -6.60 -17.48 0.17
CA ARG A 52 -6.62 -18.48 -0.90
C ARG A 52 -5.25 -19.10 -1.18
N LEU A 53 -4.21 -18.70 -0.46
CA LEU A 53 -2.86 -19.21 -0.65
C LEU A 53 -2.75 -20.65 -0.12
N HIS A 54 -2.80 -21.61 -1.04
CA HIS A 54 -2.46 -23.00 -0.78
C HIS A 54 -1.24 -23.37 -1.62
N GLN A 55 -0.42 -24.32 -1.14
CA GLN A 55 0.80 -24.73 -1.85
C GLN A 55 0.50 -25.23 -3.28
N GLY A 56 -0.54 -26.06 -3.46
CA GLY A 56 -0.91 -26.56 -4.78
C GLY A 56 0.26 -27.29 -5.46
N GLY A 57 0.57 -26.90 -6.70
CA GLY A 57 1.73 -27.40 -7.46
C GLY A 57 3.03 -26.64 -7.23
N MET A 58 3.08 -25.65 -6.32
CA MET A 58 4.30 -24.91 -6.01
C MET A 58 5.26 -25.78 -5.22
N THR A 59 6.56 -25.56 -5.42
CA THR A 59 7.57 -26.07 -4.49
C THR A 59 7.40 -25.41 -3.11
N VAL A 60 7.89 -26.06 -2.07
CA VAL A 60 7.84 -25.53 -0.70
C VAL A 60 8.51 -24.16 -0.62
N SER A 61 9.61 -23.95 -1.35
CA SER A 61 10.34 -22.68 -1.38
C SER A 61 9.53 -21.55 -2.01
N GLU A 62 8.88 -21.81 -3.15
CA GLU A 62 8.03 -20.81 -3.83
C GLU A 62 6.83 -20.43 -2.98
N TYR A 63 6.20 -21.41 -2.34
CA TYR A 63 5.12 -21.18 -1.40
C TYR A 63 5.57 -20.33 -0.21
N ALA A 64 6.69 -20.67 0.41
CA ALA A 64 7.23 -19.93 1.56
C ALA A 64 7.54 -18.46 1.20
N MET A 65 8.18 -18.21 0.06
CA MET A 65 8.42 -16.84 -0.43
C MET A 65 7.12 -16.06 -0.63
N LYS A 66 6.09 -16.70 -1.21
CA LYS A 66 4.80 -16.05 -1.47
C LYS A 66 4.04 -15.78 -0.16
N PHE A 67 4.12 -16.70 0.79
CA PHE A 67 3.56 -16.55 2.14
C PHE A 67 4.21 -15.38 2.88
N GLU A 68 5.54 -15.33 2.94
CA GLU A 68 6.27 -14.24 3.60
C GLU A 68 6.01 -12.88 2.95
N HIS A 69 5.90 -12.84 1.62
CA HIS A 69 5.57 -11.60 0.91
C HIS A 69 4.17 -11.09 1.29
N LEU A 70 3.17 -11.97 1.31
CA LEU A 70 1.80 -11.60 1.63
C LEU A 70 1.61 -11.27 3.12
N ALA A 71 2.33 -11.96 4.01
CA ALA A 71 2.28 -11.70 5.46
C ALA A 71 2.71 -10.27 5.84
N ARG A 72 3.57 -9.62 5.04
CA ARG A 72 4.02 -8.23 5.27
C ARG A 72 2.92 -7.17 5.15
N PHE A 73 1.79 -7.53 4.55
CA PHE A 73 0.65 -6.62 4.39
C PHE A 73 -0.36 -6.72 5.53
N TYR A 74 -0.09 -7.56 6.54
CA TYR A 74 -0.98 -7.90 7.64
C TYR A 74 -0.44 -7.52 9.04
N SER A 75 0.74 -6.89 9.11
CA SER A 75 1.33 -6.35 10.36
C SER A 75 1.08 -4.84 10.46
#